data_AF-A0A931RAT7-F1
#
_entry.id   AF-A0A931RAT7-F1
#
_cell.length_a   1.000
_cell.length_b   1.000
_cell.length_c   1.000
_cell.angle_alpha   90.00
_cell.angle_beta   90.00
_cell.angle_gamma   90.00
#
_symmetry.space_group_name_H-M   'P 1'
#
loop_
_entity.id
_entity.type
_entity.pdbx_description
1 polymer ?
#
loop_
_entity_poly.entity_id
_entity_poly.type
_entity_poly.pdbx_seq_one_letter_code
_entity_poly.pdbx_strand_id
1 'polypeptide(L)'
;MSHYSLRELAKFASGLVTADFLWMLWFSQTKIASITFMGATFTQAMVGPGLVFDIALFLMLVHYGWHIGKIPGMREHTYVLVAGSLFTVVAVTHLFRIFTGSDLIIMGWDSPLWLSWLGVAVTSYLAYLSFHFAMFGGIRHK
;
A
#
# COMPACT_ATOMS: atom_id res chain seq x y z
N MET A 1 -1.22 -11.33 16.33
CA MET A 1 -1.34 -10.07 17.12
C MET A 1 -2.70 -10.06 17.80
N SER A 2 -2.81 -9.50 19.00
CA SER A 2 -4.13 -9.39 19.66
C SER A 2 -4.98 -8.31 18.98
N HIS A 3 -6.31 -8.45 19.04
CA HIS A 3 -7.23 -7.42 18.55
C HIS A 3 -6.95 -6.04 19.17
N TYR A 4 -6.48 -6.03 20.42
CA TYR A 4 -6.04 -4.82 21.10
C TYR A 4 -4.83 -4.17 20.40
N SER A 5 -3.78 -4.93 20.10
CA SER A 5 -2.59 -4.42 19.41
C SER A 5 -2.91 -3.86 18.02
N LEU A 6 -3.80 -4.52 17.27
CA LEU A 6 -4.21 -4.04 15.94
C LEU A 6 -5.01 -2.73 16.02
N ARG A 7 -5.85 -2.58 17.05
CA ARG A 7 -6.62 -1.37 17.29
C ARG A 7 -5.73 -0.19 17.66
N GLU A 8 -4.78 -0.39 18.57
CA GLU A 8 -3.82 0.66 18.95
C GLU A 8 -2.91 1.04 17.77
N LEU A 9 -2.47 0.07 16.98
CA LEU A 9 -1.73 0.32 15.75
C LEU A 9 -2.54 1.19 14.76
N ALA A 10 -3.83 0.90 14.57
CA ALA A 10 -4.68 1.67 13.66
C ALA A 10 -4.89 3.11 14.12
N LYS A 11 -5.06 3.34 15.44
CA LYS A 11 -5.12 4.70 16.00
C LYS A 11 -3.82 5.46 15.75
N PHE A 12 -2.68 4.82 16.03
CA PHE A 12 -1.37 5.43 15.75
C PHE A 12 -1.19 5.74 14.26
N ALA A 13 -1.51 4.79 13.38
CA ALA A 13 -1.43 4.96 11.93
C ALA A 13 -2.35 6.08 11.43
N SER A 14 -3.54 6.24 12.01
CA SER A 14 -4.44 7.35 11.65
C SER A 14 -3.81 8.73 11.91
N GLY A 15 -2.99 8.86 12.97
CA GLY A 15 -2.22 10.07 13.24
C GLY A 15 -1.13 10.32 12.19
N LEU A 16 -0.43 9.28 11.74
CA LEU A 16 0.57 9.40 10.67
C LEU A 16 -0.06 9.83 9.35
N VAL A 17 -1.19 9.21 8.96
CA VAL A 17 -1.94 9.58 7.75
C VAL A 17 -2.44 11.02 7.84
N THR A 18 -2.89 11.46 9.02
CA THR A 18 -3.31 12.86 9.21
C THR A 18 -2.14 13.84 9.03
N ALA A 19 -0.96 13.50 9.55
CA ALA A 19 0.23 14.33 9.38
C ALA A 19 0.64 14.44 7.90
N ASP A 20 0.62 13.33 7.17
CA ASP A 20 0.90 13.30 5.73
C ASP A 20 -0.14 14.09 4.92
N PHE A 21 -1.42 13.94 5.24
CA PHE A 21 -2.51 14.72 4.64
C PHE A 21 -2.31 16.23 4.84
N LEU A 22 -1.98 16.66 6.05
CA LEU A 22 -1.74 18.08 6.35
C LEU A 22 -0.49 18.59 5.63
N TRP A 23 0.54 17.77 5.51
CA TRP A 23 1.73 18.09 4.74
C TRP A 23 1.39 18.26 3.24
N MET A 24 0.63 17.32 2.66
CA MET A 24 0.16 17.41 1.27
C MET A 24 -0.77 18.60 1.04
N LEU A 25 -1.65 18.91 2.00
CA LEU A 25 -2.55 20.06 1.94
C LEU A 25 -1.76 21.37 1.95
N TRP A 26 -0.77 21.50 2.83
CA TRP A 26 0.14 22.64 2.83
C TRP A 26 0.92 22.73 1.51
N PHE A 27 1.44 21.60 1.02
CA PHE A 27 2.17 21.53 -0.26
C PHE A 27 1.30 21.99 -1.44
N SER A 28 0.00 21.66 -1.43
CA SER A 28 -0.98 22.10 -2.45
C SER A 28 -1.13 23.63 -2.54
N GLN A 29 -0.86 24.33 -1.44
CA GLN A 29 -0.94 25.79 -1.35
C GLN A 29 0.38 26.45 -1.78
N THR A 30 1.47 25.71 -1.87
CA THR A 30 2.74 26.22 -2.36
C THR A 30 2.71 26.35 -3.88
N LYS A 31 3.30 27.42 -4.43
CA LYS A 31 3.44 27.61 -5.89
C LYS A 31 4.58 26.77 -6.50
N ILE A 32 5.02 25.71 -5.82
CA ILE A 32 6.09 24.85 -6.29
C ILE A 32 5.52 23.95 -7.38
N ALA A 33 5.97 24.12 -8.63
CA ALA A 33 5.38 23.44 -9.78
C ALA A 33 5.72 21.93 -9.82
N SER A 34 6.95 21.56 -9.45
CA SER A 34 7.41 20.17 -9.44
C SER A 34 8.67 19.99 -8.60
N ILE A 35 8.81 18.83 -7.96
CA ILE A 35 10.04 18.40 -7.29
C ILE A 35 10.50 17.11 -7.96
N THR A 36 11.71 17.11 -8.51
CA THR A 36 12.31 15.89 -9.07
C THR A 36 13.33 15.33 -8.09
N PHE A 37 13.13 14.07 -7.69
CA PHE A 37 14.03 13.35 -6.80
C PHE A 37 14.28 11.95 -7.34
N MET A 38 15.55 11.58 -7.53
CA MET A 38 15.96 10.27 -8.08
C MET A 38 15.25 9.88 -9.39
N GLY A 39 14.98 10.84 -10.26
CA GLY A 39 14.26 10.61 -11.53
C GLY A 39 12.74 10.42 -11.38
N ALA A 40 12.20 10.50 -10.15
CA ALA A 40 10.75 10.63 -9.93
C ALA A 40 10.39 12.12 -9.86
N THR A 41 9.51 12.57 -10.75
CA THR A 41 9.04 13.96 -10.76
C THR A 41 7.67 14.05 -10.10
N PHE A 42 7.62 14.62 -8.90
CA PHE A 42 6.38 14.88 -8.19
C PHE A 42 5.79 16.21 -8.67
N THR A 43 4.58 16.16 -9.23
CA THR A 43 3.88 17.34 -9.76
C THR A 43 2.66 17.68 -8.91
N GLN A 44 2.15 18.90 -9.04
CA GLN A 44 0.91 19.32 -8.37
C GLN A 44 -0.31 18.46 -8.74
N ALA A 45 -0.32 17.84 -9.93
CA ALA A 45 -1.39 16.94 -10.35
C ALA A 45 -1.50 15.68 -9.47
N MET A 46 -0.40 15.26 -8.84
CA MET A 46 -0.38 14.09 -7.95
C MET A 46 -1.00 14.38 -6.58
N VAL A 47 -1.11 15.66 -6.21
CA VAL A 47 -1.56 16.06 -4.87
C VAL A 47 -3.02 15.69 -4.65
N GLY A 48 -3.89 15.95 -5.64
CA GLY A 48 -5.31 15.61 -5.55
C GLY A 48 -5.56 14.12 -5.28
N PRO A 49 -5.05 13.20 -6.11
CA PRO A 49 -5.16 11.76 -5.87
C PRO A 49 -4.59 11.32 -4.52
N GLY A 50 -3.45 11.87 -4.08
CA GLY A 50 -2.88 11.55 -2.76
C GLY A 50 -3.79 11.96 -1.61
N LEU A 51 -4.36 13.17 -1.65
CA LEU A 51 -5.32 13.62 -0.63
C LEU A 51 -6.58 12.73 -0.59
N VAL A 52 -7.08 12.27 -1.74
CA VAL A 52 -8.22 11.35 -1.81
C VAL A 52 -7.87 10.00 -1.18
N PHE A 53 -6.68 9.48 -1.47
CA PHE A 53 -6.18 8.25 -0.88
C PHE A 53 -6.05 8.38 0.65
N ASP A 54 -5.48 9.48 1.14
CA ASP A 54 -5.32 9.74 2.57
C ASP A 54 -6.66 9.85 3.29
N ILE A 55 -7.65 10.52 2.70
CA ILE A 55 -9.00 10.57 3.26
C ILE A 55 -9.60 9.18 3.35
N ALA A 56 -9.52 8.38 2.27
CA ALA A 56 -10.05 7.02 2.26
C ALA A 56 -9.36 6.14 3.31
N LEU A 57 -8.03 6.22 3.39
CA LEU A 57 -7.21 5.47 4.34
C LEU A 57 -7.48 5.91 5.78
N PHE A 58 -7.59 7.22 6.03
CA PHE A 58 -7.93 7.78 7.33
C PHE A 58 -9.30 7.30 7.80
N LEU A 59 -10.33 7.37 6.93
CA LEU A 59 -11.66 6.88 7.25
C LEU A 59 -11.65 5.38 7.57
N MET A 60 -10.92 4.58 6.79
CA MET A 60 -10.75 3.16 7.05
C MET A 60 -10.06 2.89 8.40
N LEU A 61 -8.97 3.60 8.70
CA LEU A 61 -8.20 3.42 9.93
C LEU A 61 -8.95 3.90 11.17
N VAL A 62 -9.63 5.04 11.10
CA VAL A 62 -10.46 5.56 12.20
C VAL A 62 -11.64 4.64 12.44
N HIS A 63 -12.32 4.20 11.38
CA HIS A 63 -13.38 3.21 11.48
C HIS A 63 -12.87 1.96 12.18
N TYR A 64 -11.72 1.43 11.76
CA TYR A 64 -11.14 0.23 12.37
C TYR A 64 -10.63 0.44 13.81
N GLY A 65 -10.01 1.59 14.11
CA GLY A 65 -9.42 1.90 15.42
C GLY A 65 -10.47 2.23 16.50
N TRP A 66 -11.64 2.72 16.09
CA TRP A 66 -12.69 3.18 17.00
C TRP A 66 -13.96 2.33 17.00
N HIS A 67 -14.31 1.68 15.88
CA HIS A 67 -15.49 0.83 15.76
C HIS A 67 -15.12 -0.61 15.39
N ILE A 68 -15.02 -1.48 16.40
CA ILE A 68 -15.04 -2.93 16.18
C ILE A 68 -16.38 -3.50 16.65
N GLY A 69 -17.26 -3.75 15.68
CA GLY A 69 -18.23 -4.85 15.76
C GLY A 69 -17.59 -6.16 15.28
N LYS A 70 -18.30 -7.29 15.37
CA LYS A 70 -17.83 -8.58 14.85
C LYS A 70 -17.75 -8.54 13.32
N ILE A 71 -16.60 -8.17 12.76
CA ILE A 71 -16.32 -8.42 11.34
C ILE A 71 -16.28 -9.94 11.17
N PRO A 72 -17.07 -10.54 10.25
CA PRO A 72 -16.98 -11.97 9.99
C PRO A 72 -15.54 -12.30 9.61
N GLY A 73 -14.84 -13.04 10.48
CA GLY A 73 -13.45 -13.39 10.27
C GLY A 73 -13.34 -14.32 9.08
N MET A 74 -12.62 -13.89 8.03
CA MET A 74 -12.12 -14.84 7.05
C MET A 74 -11.18 -15.82 7.74
N ARG A 75 -11.18 -17.08 7.29
CA ARG A 75 -10.19 -18.05 7.74
C ARG A 75 -8.81 -17.51 7.36
N GLU A 76 -7.88 -17.54 8.32
CA GLU A 76 -6.51 -17.03 8.16
C GLU A 76 -5.85 -17.57 6.89
N HIS A 77 -6.04 -18.86 6.59
CA HIS A 77 -5.59 -19.50 5.36
C HIS A 77 -6.12 -18.83 4.08
N THR A 78 -7.41 -18.49 4.03
CA THR A 78 -8.00 -17.80 2.87
C THR A 78 -7.43 -16.40 2.73
N TYR A 79 -7.24 -15.70 3.85
CA TYR A 79 -6.65 -14.36 3.85
C TYR A 79 -5.23 -14.35 3.28
N VAL A 80 -4.35 -15.22 3.77
CA VAL A 80 -2.95 -15.27 3.28
C VAL A 80 -2.87 -15.74 1.83
N LEU A 81 -3.75 -16.63 1.38
CA LEU A 81 -3.82 -17.02 -0.03
C LEU A 81 -4.21 -15.84 -0.92
N VAL A 82 -5.27 -15.11 -0.58
CA VAL A 82 -5.72 -13.95 -1.35
C VAL A 82 -4.63 -12.88 -1.40
N ALA A 83 -3.97 -12.60 -0.27
CA ALA A 83 -2.85 -11.66 -0.22
C ALA A 83 -1.69 -12.10 -1.13
N GLY A 84 -1.30 -13.38 -1.08
CA GLY A 84 -0.24 -13.93 -1.93
C GLY A 84 -0.57 -13.84 -3.43
N SER A 85 -1.82 -14.14 -3.81
CA SER A 85 -2.29 -14.00 -5.19
C SER A 85 -2.22 -12.54 -5.66
N LEU A 86 -2.67 -11.58 -4.86
CA LEU A 86 -2.60 -10.16 -5.19
C LEU A 86 -1.15 -9.70 -5.38
N PHE A 87 -0.26 -10.02 -4.45
CA PHE A 87 1.16 -9.65 -4.57
C PHE A 87 1.83 -10.30 -5.78
N THR A 88 1.42 -11.51 -6.16
CA THR A 88 1.93 -12.18 -7.37
C THR A 88 1.52 -11.41 -8.63
N VAL A 89 0.27 -10.99 -8.75
CA VAL A 89 -0.20 -10.18 -9.89
C VAL A 89 0.59 -8.88 -9.99
N VAL A 90 0.83 -8.21 -8.86
CA VAL A 90 1.62 -6.97 -8.83
C VAL A 90 3.08 -7.23 -9.22
N ALA A 91 3.69 -8.31 -8.73
CA ALA A 91 5.06 -8.70 -9.09
C ALA A 91 5.21 -8.95 -10.60
N VAL A 92 4.27 -9.71 -11.18
CA VAL A 92 4.22 -9.97 -12.63
C VAL A 92 4.05 -8.67 -13.41
N THR A 93 3.22 -7.74 -12.93
CA THR A 93 3.02 -6.44 -13.58
C THR A 93 4.31 -5.62 -13.62
N HIS A 94 5.06 -5.58 -12.50
CA HIS A 94 6.36 -4.89 -12.48
C HIS A 94 7.42 -5.60 -13.35
N LEU A 95 7.45 -6.94 -13.35
CA LEU A 95 8.34 -7.69 -14.23
C LEU A 95 8.04 -7.43 -15.71
N PHE A 96 6.77 -7.47 -16.09
CA PHE A 96 6.33 -7.15 -17.43
C PHE A 96 6.80 -5.75 -17.85
N ARG A 97 6.62 -4.77 -16.96
CA ARG A 97 7.10 -3.39 -17.19
C ARG A 97 8.62 -3.32 -17.40
N ILE A 98 9.40 -4.07 -16.62
CA ILE A 98 10.87 -4.10 -16.75
C ILE A 98 11.28 -4.68 -18.12
N PHE A 99 10.63 -5.76 -18.56
CA PHE A 99 10.99 -6.41 -19.82
C PHE A 99 10.56 -5.63 -21.06
N THR A 100 9.41 -4.95 -21.01
CA THR A 100 8.92 -4.17 -22.15
C THR A 100 9.42 -2.74 -22.17
N GLY A 101 9.93 -2.24 -21.03
CA GLY A 101 10.28 -0.83 -20.87
C GLY A 101 9.05 0.09 -20.92
N SER A 102 7.85 -0.44 -20.64
CA SER A 102 6.61 0.33 -20.78
C SER A 102 6.52 1.50 -19.79
N ASP A 103 6.07 2.65 -20.28
CA ASP A 103 5.76 3.81 -19.44
C ASP A 103 4.56 3.47 -18.54
N LEU A 104 4.69 3.80 -17.25
CA LEU A 104 3.62 3.65 -16.28
C LEU A 104 3.21 5.04 -15.83
N ILE A 105 2.24 5.60 -16.54
CA ILE A 105 1.71 6.93 -16.28
C ILE A 105 0.47 6.79 -15.41
N ILE A 106 0.59 7.15 -14.13
CA ILE A 106 -0.52 7.14 -13.18
C ILE A 106 -0.87 8.59 -12.87
N MET A 107 -2.06 9.02 -13.30
CA MET A 107 -2.56 10.39 -13.06
C MET A 107 -1.55 11.48 -13.46
N GLY A 108 -0.87 11.29 -14.60
CA GLY A 108 0.13 12.23 -15.12
C GLY A 108 1.53 12.10 -14.51
N TRP A 109 1.74 11.16 -13.58
CA TRP A 109 3.06 10.82 -13.09
C TRP A 109 3.66 9.66 -13.86
N ASP A 110 4.78 9.90 -14.53
CA ASP A 110 5.60 8.85 -15.10
C ASP A 110 6.51 8.25 -14.03
N SER A 111 6.20 7.02 -13.62
CA SER A 111 6.95 6.31 -12.60
C SER A 111 8.32 5.89 -13.16
N PRO A 112 9.47 6.18 -12.54
CA PRO A 112 10.75 5.73 -13.07
C PRO A 112 10.90 4.19 -13.03
N LEU A 113 11.69 3.64 -13.96
CA LEU A 113 11.84 2.19 -14.10
C LEU A 113 12.47 1.52 -12.87
N TRP A 114 13.38 2.20 -12.17
CA TRP A 114 14.03 1.67 -10.97
C TRP A 114 13.05 1.34 -9.84
N LEU A 115 11.91 2.05 -9.75
CA LEU A 115 10.86 1.72 -8.78
C LEU A 115 10.24 0.35 -9.07
N SER A 116 10.20 -0.08 -10.33
CA SER A 116 9.68 -1.41 -10.67
C SER A 116 10.58 -2.51 -10.14
N TRP A 117 11.91 -2.32 -10.11
CA TRP A 117 12.82 -3.30 -9.50
C TRP A 117 12.56 -3.48 -8.01
N LEU A 118 12.32 -2.39 -7.28
CA LEU A 118 11.89 -2.45 -5.88
C LEU A 118 10.52 -3.11 -5.76
N GLY A 119 9.58 -2.76 -6.63
CA GLY A 119 8.25 -3.37 -6.72
C GLY A 119 8.33 -4.88 -6.85
N VAL A 120 9.11 -5.41 -7.80
CA VAL A 120 9.36 -6.84 -7.98
C VAL A 120 9.94 -7.46 -6.70
N ALA A 121 10.99 -6.88 -6.13
CA ALA A 121 11.66 -7.44 -4.96
C ALA A 121 10.71 -7.57 -3.76
N VAL A 122 9.99 -6.50 -3.43
CA VAL A 122 9.07 -6.46 -2.29
C VAL A 122 7.87 -7.36 -2.51
N THR A 123 7.21 -7.25 -3.66
CA THR A 123 5.97 -8.01 -3.91
C THR A 123 6.21 -9.49 -4.11
N SER A 124 7.34 -9.89 -4.72
CA SER A 124 7.73 -11.31 -4.80
C SER A 124 8.04 -11.88 -3.42
N TYR A 125 8.72 -11.12 -2.56
CA TYR A 125 8.99 -11.54 -1.19
C TYR A 125 7.71 -11.70 -0.36
N LEU A 126 6.79 -10.74 -0.45
CA LEU A 126 5.49 -10.81 0.23
C LEU A 126 4.61 -11.94 -0.30
N ALA A 127 4.63 -12.20 -1.62
CA ALA A 127 3.95 -13.35 -2.22
C ALA A 127 4.52 -14.66 -1.69
N TYR A 128 5.85 -14.80 -1.65
CA TYR A 128 6.52 -15.97 -1.10
C TYR A 128 6.13 -16.22 0.36
N LEU A 129 6.21 -15.20 1.22
CA LEU A 129 5.82 -15.33 2.63
C LEU A 129 4.35 -15.76 2.77
N SER A 130 3.46 -15.16 1.98
CA SER A 130 2.03 -15.45 2.01
C SER A 130 1.74 -16.91 1.66
N PHE A 131 2.34 -17.43 0.59
CA PHE A 131 2.18 -18.84 0.20
C PHE A 131 2.90 -19.80 1.15
N HIS A 132 4.07 -19.42 1.67
CA HIS A 132 4.77 -20.20 2.68
C HIS A 132 3.89 -20.38 3.94
N PHE A 133 3.29 -19.31 4.45
CA PHE A 133 2.38 -19.39 5.59
C PHE A 133 1.07 -20.11 5.27
N ALA A 134 0.53 -19.97 4.06
CA ALA A 134 -0.63 -20.75 3.63
C ALA A 134 -0.35 -22.26 3.67
N MET A 135 0.81 -22.69 3.17
CA MET A 135 1.16 -24.11 3.07
C MET A 135 1.63 -24.71 4.40
N PHE A 136 2.45 -23.99 5.18
CA PHE A 136 3.08 -24.53 6.39
C PHE A 136 2.41 -24.10 7.70
N GLY A 137 1.63 -23.01 7.69
CA GLY A 137 0.90 -22.54 8.87
C GLY A 137 -0.29 -23.43 9.26
N GLY A 138 -0.91 -24.11 8.29
CA GLY A 138 -2.02 -25.04 8.53
C GLY A 138 -1.64 -26.35 9.24
N ILE A 139 -0.35 -26.68 9.34
CA ILE A 139 0.12 -27.96 9.90
C ILE A 139 0.26 -27.88 11.44
N ARG A 140 0.31 -26.68 12.03
CA ARG A 140 0.66 -26.47 13.45
C ARG A 140 -0.53 -26.44 14.42
N HIS A 141 -1.75 -26.70 13.95
CA HIS A 141 -2.99 -26.66 14.75
C HIS A 141 -3.80 -27.98 14.76
N LYS A 142 -3.15 -29.13 14.50
CA LYS A 142 -3.75 -30.44 14.77
C LYS A 142 -3.24 -31.02 16.08
#